data_AF-A0AAU4RQE0-F1
#
_entry.id   AF-A0AAU4RQE0-F1
#
_cell.length_a   1.000
_cell.length_b   1.000
_cell.length_c   1.000
_cell.angle_alpha   90.00
_cell.angle_beta   90.00
_cell.angle_gamma   90.00
#
_symmetry.space_group_name_H-M   'P 1'
#
loop_
_entity.id
_entity.type
_entity.pdbx_description
1 polymer ?
#
loop_
_entity_poly.entity_id
_entity_poly.type
_entity_poly.pdbx_seq_one_letter_code
_entity_poly.pdbx_strand_id
1 'polypeptide(L)'
;MERRLGARNSGNSSMPPSSDTFGRPEKKAAPKSGRKRGRQPGAGGAGLAMAEHPDVTEDHVPAACTGCGNTLDQGASVGFERRQVRDIPLATVKVTEHRAHRCRCACGTVTAG
;
A
#
# COMPACT_ATOMS: atom_id res chain seq x y z
N MET A 1 -12.24 -38.78 40.67
CA MET A 1 -10.82 -38.73 40.27
C MET A 1 -10.54 -37.34 39.70
N GLU A 2 -10.28 -36.37 40.58
CA GLU A 2 -9.99 -34.99 40.17
C GLU A 2 -8.58 -34.90 39.59
N ARG A 3 -8.48 -34.56 38.30
CA ARG A 3 -7.19 -34.29 37.65
C ARG A 3 -6.73 -32.91 38.11
N ARG A 4 -5.72 -32.88 38.98
CA ARG A 4 -4.94 -31.67 39.30
C ARG A 4 -4.34 -31.11 38.02
N LEU A 5 -5.04 -30.18 37.38
CA LEU A 5 -4.47 -29.35 36.34
C LEU A 5 -3.50 -28.39 37.05
N GLY A 6 -2.20 -28.51 36.74
CA GLY A 6 -1.19 -27.54 37.17
C GLY A 6 -1.56 -26.11 36.75
N ALA A 7 -0.83 -25.12 37.29
CA ALA A 7 -1.09 -23.69 37.14
C ALA A 7 -1.67 -23.33 35.75
N ARG A 8 -2.93 -22.86 35.74
CA ARG A 8 -3.66 -22.43 34.54
C ARG A 8 -2.97 -21.22 33.93
N ASN A 9 -2.79 -21.22 32.62
CA ASN A 9 -2.26 -20.09 31.86
C ASN A 9 -3.02 -19.92 30.55
N SER A 10 -2.84 -18.77 29.88
CA SER A 10 -3.53 -18.44 28.62
C SER A 10 -3.37 -19.48 27.50
N GLY A 11 -2.35 -20.34 27.58
CA GLY A 11 -2.14 -21.44 26.63
C GLY A 11 -3.06 -22.65 26.85
N ASN A 12 -3.65 -22.82 28.04
CA ASN A 12 -4.47 -24.00 28.37
C ASN A 12 -5.87 -23.68 28.92
N SER A 13 -6.24 -22.40 29.09
CA SER A 13 -7.48 -22.02 29.79
C SER A 13 -8.43 -21.11 29.01
N SER A 14 -8.19 -20.85 27.71
CA SER A 14 -8.94 -19.87 26.89
C SER A 14 -9.03 -18.46 27.50
N MET A 15 -8.27 -18.18 28.56
CA MET A 15 -8.19 -16.89 29.21
C MET A 15 -7.26 -15.95 28.42
N PRO A 16 -7.55 -14.64 28.42
CA PRO A 16 -6.70 -13.68 27.75
C PRO A 16 -5.31 -13.64 28.41
N PRO A 17 -4.24 -13.45 27.62
CA PRO A 17 -2.86 -13.46 28.10
C PRO A 17 -2.51 -12.36 29.12
N SER A 18 -3.40 -11.39 29.34
CA SER A 18 -3.32 -10.42 30.44
C SER A 18 -3.56 -11.05 31.82
N SER A 19 -4.17 -12.23 31.88
CA SER A 19 -4.49 -12.95 33.12
C SER A 19 -3.32 -13.82 33.63
N ASP A 20 -2.23 -13.91 32.87
CA ASP A 20 -1.01 -14.63 33.25
C ASP A 20 -0.10 -13.75 34.13
N THR A 21 -0.60 -13.30 35.29
CA THR A 21 0.08 -12.30 36.12
C THR A 21 1.32 -12.80 36.87
N PHE A 22 1.50 -14.12 37.02
CA PHE A 22 2.63 -14.68 37.82
C PHE A 22 3.29 -15.95 37.27
N GLY A 23 3.02 -16.35 36.02
CA GLY A 23 3.51 -17.64 35.49
C GLY A 23 3.63 -17.70 33.98
N ARG A 24 4.04 -16.61 33.33
CA ARG A 24 4.19 -16.58 31.88
C ARG A 24 5.41 -17.44 31.47
N PRO A 25 5.22 -18.54 30.71
CA PRO A 25 6.37 -19.33 30.24
C PRO A 25 7.21 -18.48 29.29
N GLU A 26 8.54 -18.55 29.43
CA GLU A 26 9.46 -17.92 28.49
C GLU A 26 9.19 -18.43 27.06
N LYS A 27 8.86 -17.49 26.16
CA LYS A 27 8.71 -17.80 24.75
C LYS A 27 10.09 -18.09 24.17
N LYS A 28 10.31 -19.33 23.71
CA LYS A 28 11.51 -19.68 22.95
C LYS A 28 11.63 -18.74 21.75
N ALA A 29 12.78 -18.07 21.61
CA ALA A 29 13.04 -17.21 20.48
C ALA A 29 12.95 -18.02 19.18
N ALA A 30 12.19 -17.51 18.20
CA ALA A 30 12.17 -18.11 16.88
C ALA A 30 13.60 -18.10 16.29
N PRO A 31 14.00 -19.16 15.56
CA PRO A 31 15.31 -19.19 14.92
C PRO A 31 15.46 -17.98 13.99
N LYS A 32 16.59 -17.30 14.09
CA LYS A 32 16.88 -16.14 13.23
C LYS A 32 16.86 -16.61 11.77
N SER A 33 16.09 -15.93 10.93
CA SER A 33 16.15 -16.17 9.50
C SER A 33 17.57 -15.90 9.03
N GLY A 34 18.20 -16.83 8.31
CA GLY A 34 19.52 -16.63 7.69
C GLY A 34 19.51 -15.61 6.55
N ARG A 35 18.34 -15.05 6.21
CA ARG A 35 18.23 -13.99 5.22
C ARG A 35 18.69 -12.67 5.82
N LYS A 36 19.58 -11.99 5.09
CA LYS A 36 19.93 -10.60 5.40
C LYS A 36 18.68 -9.74 5.32
N ARG A 37 18.56 -8.79 6.24
CA ARG A 37 17.54 -7.73 6.15
C ARG A 37 17.77 -6.95 4.85
N GLY A 38 16.72 -6.78 4.05
CA GLY A 38 16.76 -6.09 2.75
C GLY A 38 16.54 -7.00 1.54
N ARG A 39 16.66 -6.41 0.35
CA ARG A 39 16.53 -7.10 -0.94
C ARG A 39 17.59 -8.19 -1.06
N GLN A 40 17.17 -9.38 -1.51
CA GLN A 40 18.10 -10.49 -1.67
C GLN A 40 19.03 -10.26 -2.87
N PRO A 41 20.33 -10.58 -2.76
CA PRO A 41 21.25 -10.54 -3.90
C PRO A 41 20.73 -11.37 -5.07
N GLY A 42 20.81 -10.83 -6.29
CA GLY A 42 20.37 -11.51 -7.51
C GLY A 42 18.89 -11.30 -7.88
N ALA A 43 18.07 -10.71 -7.01
CA ALA A 43 16.74 -10.29 -7.41
C ALA A 43 16.86 -9.08 -8.37
N GLY A 44 16.22 -9.14 -9.55
CA GLY A 44 16.18 -8.04 -10.53
C GLY A 44 15.39 -6.83 -10.00
N GLY A 45 15.87 -5.62 -10.28
CA GLY A 45 15.19 -4.38 -9.89
C GLY A 45 13.85 -4.25 -10.61
N ALA A 46 12.79 -3.91 -9.88
CA ALA A 46 11.48 -3.60 -10.45
C ALA A 46 11.33 -2.08 -10.60
N GLY A 47 12.30 -1.45 -11.26
CA GLY A 47 12.23 -0.01 -11.56
C GLY A 47 11.07 0.28 -12.50
N LEU A 48 10.58 1.53 -12.50
CA LEU A 48 9.56 1.96 -13.46
C LEU A 48 10.16 1.93 -14.87
N ALA A 49 9.70 0.99 -15.69
CA ALA A 49 10.01 0.98 -17.11
C ALA A 49 9.37 2.19 -17.81
N MET A 50 10.01 2.68 -18.87
CA MET A 50 9.39 3.66 -19.76
C MET A 50 8.17 3.03 -20.44
N ALA A 51 7.07 3.76 -20.49
CA ALA A 51 5.91 3.43 -21.30
C ALA A 51 6.26 3.59 -22.78
N GLU A 52 5.89 2.61 -23.61
CA GLU A 52 6.06 2.68 -25.06
C GLU A 52 5.13 3.72 -25.68
N HIS A 53 3.90 3.82 -25.16
CA HIS A 53 2.87 4.76 -25.58
C HIS A 53 2.41 5.59 -24.36
N PRO A 54 2.95 6.80 -24.14
CA PRO A 54 2.47 7.70 -23.09
C PRO A 54 1.11 8.31 -23.46
N ASP A 55 0.29 8.63 -22.47
CA ASP A 55 -1.03 9.24 -22.69
C ASP A 55 -0.94 10.63 -23.36
N VAL A 56 0.12 11.38 -23.03
CA VAL A 56 0.43 12.70 -23.58
C VAL A 56 1.91 12.76 -23.92
N THR A 57 2.25 13.40 -25.04
CA THR A 57 3.63 13.73 -25.44
C THR A 57 3.74 15.24 -25.62
N GLU A 58 4.69 15.87 -24.92
CA GLU A 58 4.98 17.30 -25.02
C GLU A 58 6.41 17.49 -25.54
N ASP A 59 6.55 18.16 -26.69
CA ASP A 59 7.85 18.46 -27.29
C ASP A 59 8.37 19.82 -26.79
N HIS A 60 9.56 19.81 -26.20
CA HIS A 60 10.24 21.02 -25.74
C HIS A 60 11.37 21.41 -26.69
N VAL A 61 11.02 22.08 -27.78
CA VAL A 61 11.99 22.53 -28.79
C VAL A 61 12.58 23.90 -28.38
N PRO A 62 13.91 24.07 -28.33
CA PRO A 62 14.51 25.35 -27.99
C PRO A 62 14.24 26.40 -29.07
N ALA A 63 13.81 27.60 -28.66
CA ALA A 63 13.52 28.69 -29.58
C ALA A 63 14.79 29.41 -30.09
N ALA A 64 15.91 29.27 -29.38
CA ALA A 64 17.15 29.97 -29.70
C ALA A 64 18.38 29.10 -29.39
N CYS A 65 19.46 29.34 -30.13
CA CYS A 65 20.73 28.67 -29.96
C CYS A 65 21.39 29.10 -28.65
N THR A 66 21.79 28.14 -27.81
CA THR A 66 22.47 28.42 -26.55
C THR A 66 23.89 28.98 -26.73
N GLY A 67 24.51 28.77 -27.90
CA GLY A 67 25.84 29.29 -28.22
C GLY A 67 25.86 30.71 -28.76
N CYS A 68 24.97 31.05 -29.71
CA CYS A 68 24.97 32.35 -30.39
C CYS A 68 23.69 33.19 -30.22
N GLY A 69 22.62 32.62 -29.65
CA GLY A 69 21.36 33.33 -29.40
C GLY A 69 20.44 33.49 -30.61
N ASN A 70 20.86 33.10 -31.81
CA ASN A 70 20.00 33.17 -33.00
C ASN A 70 18.77 32.25 -32.85
N THR A 71 17.66 32.67 -33.44
CA THR A 71 16.43 31.88 -33.49
C THR A 71 16.67 30.54 -34.19
N LEU A 72 16.16 29.47 -33.60
CA LEU A 72 16.18 28.15 -34.20
C LEU A 72 14.85 27.88 -34.90
N ASP A 73 14.93 27.22 -36.06
CA ASP A 73 13.76 26.67 -36.70
C ASP A 73 13.26 25.46 -35.90
N GLN A 74 12.00 25.50 -35.47
CA GLN A 74 11.40 24.44 -34.68
C GLN A 74 11.26 23.12 -35.45
N GLY A 75 11.26 23.17 -36.79
CA GLY A 75 11.24 22.00 -37.65
C GLY A 75 12.60 21.32 -37.84
N ALA A 76 13.70 21.99 -37.49
CA ALA A 76 15.06 21.53 -37.73
C ALA A 76 15.64 20.62 -36.62
N SER A 77 14.77 19.90 -35.90
CA SER A 77 15.19 18.99 -34.84
C SER A 77 16.04 17.85 -35.40
N VAL A 78 17.17 17.56 -34.73
CA VAL A 78 18.09 16.46 -35.08
C VAL A 78 17.97 15.25 -34.15
N GLY A 79 17.09 15.31 -33.16
CA GLY A 79 16.88 14.24 -32.17
C GLY A 79 16.35 14.77 -30.84
N PHE A 80 16.09 13.87 -29.90
CA PHE A 80 15.60 14.21 -28.57
C PHE A 80 16.09 13.22 -27.50
N GLU A 81 16.19 13.71 -26.27
CA GLU A 81 16.24 12.86 -25.08
C GLU A 81 14.82 12.62 -24.58
N ARG A 82 14.51 11.41 -24.11
CA ARG A 82 13.19 11.08 -23.57
C ARG A 82 13.22 10.99 -22.06
N ARG A 83 12.25 11.63 -21.40
CA ARG A 83 11.98 11.53 -19.96
C ARG A 83 10.47 11.38 -19.78
N GLN A 84 10.04 10.60 -18.79
CA GLN A 84 8.63 10.37 -18.51
C GLN A 84 8.33 10.69 -17.05
N VAL A 85 7.30 11.50 -16.85
CA VAL A 85 6.72 11.78 -15.53
C VAL A 85 5.45 10.95 -15.40
N ARG A 86 5.27 10.30 -14.26
CA ARG A 86 4.07 9.50 -13.95
C ARG A 86 3.39 10.14 -12.75
N ASP A 87 2.47 11.05 -13.04
CA ASP A 87 1.65 11.68 -12.01
C ASP A 87 0.39 10.86 -11.76
N ILE A 88 0.01 10.78 -10.49
CA ILE A 88 -1.29 10.23 -10.08
C ILE A 88 -2.22 11.42 -9.95
N PRO A 89 -3.28 11.54 -10.79
CA PRO A 89 -4.23 12.63 -10.67
C PRO A 89 -4.85 12.63 -9.27
N LEU A 90 -5.24 13.81 -8.78
CA LEU A 90 -5.79 13.94 -7.43
C LEU A 90 -6.97 12.97 -7.24
N ALA A 91 -6.74 11.93 -6.44
CA ALA A 91 -7.77 10.97 -6.11
C ALA A 91 -8.75 11.64 -5.15
N THR A 92 -9.99 11.85 -5.61
CA THR A 92 -11.06 12.37 -4.77
C THR A 92 -11.71 11.21 -4.01
N VAL A 93 -12.13 11.48 -2.77
CA VAL A 93 -12.80 10.47 -1.95
C VAL A 93 -14.25 10.35 -2.40
N LYS A 94 -14.67 9.15 -2.79
CA LYS A 94 -16.08 8.82 -2.94
C LYS A 94 -16.66 8.47 -1.57
N VAL A 95 -17.49 9.35 -1.02
CA VAL A 95 -18.26 9.07 0.20
C VAL A 95 -19.58 8.40 -0.19
N THR A 96 -19.83 7.21 0.35
CA THR A 96 -21.14 6.53 0.20
C THR A 96 -21.76 6.40 1.58
N GLU A 97 -22.90 7.05 1.77
CA GLU A 97 -23.67 6.94 3.00
C GLU A 97 -24.70 5.83 2.87
N HIS A 98 -24.59 4.81 3.71
CA HIS A 98 -25.54 3.69 3.75
C HIS A 98 -26.55 3.93 4.86
N ARG A 99 -27.79 4.27 4.47
CA ARG A 99 -28.90 4.44 5.42
C ARG A 99 -29.73 3.18 5.50
N ALA A 100 -29.61 2.48 6.62
CA ALA A 100 -30.55 1.44 7.00
C ALA A 100 -31.81 2.08 7.59
N HIS A 101 -32.90 2.04 6.84
CA HIS A 101 -34.18 2.58 7.31
C HIS A 101 -34.84 1.62 8.29
N ARG A 102 -35.57 2.19 9.26
CA ARG A 102 -36.46 1.45 10.15
C ARG A 102 -37.89 1.62 9.67
N CYS A 103 -38.54 0.52 9.35
CA CYS A 103 -39.92 0.49 8.88
C CYS A 103 -40.80 -0.16 9.94
N ARG A 104 -41.94 0.46 10.26
CA ARG A 104 -42.94 -0.11 11.17
C ARG A 104 -44.04 -0.78 10.36
N CYS A 105 -44.31 -2.04 10.66
CA CYS A 105 -45.43 -2.79 10.10
C CYS A 105 -46.75 -2.38 10.78
N ALA A 106 -47.88 -2.60 10.13
CA ALA A 106 -49.22 -2.40 10.70
C ALA A 106 -49.45 -3.21 12.00
N CYS A 107 -48.74 -4.34 12.19
CA CYS A 107 -48.77 -5.10 13.44
C CYS A 107 -47.97 -4.45 14.59
N GLY A 108 -47.29 -3.32 14.34
CA GLY A 108 -46.52 -2.56 15.33
C GLY A 108 -45.02 -2.88 15.37
N THR A 109 -44.60 -4.02 14.82
CA THR A 109 -43.18 -4.43 14.75
C THR A 109 -42.36 -3.48 13.90
N VAL A 110 -41.18 -3.09 14.40
CA VAL A 110 -40.22 -2.25 13.69
C VAL A 110 -39.06 -3.11 13.21
N THR A 111 -38.79 -3.07 11.90
CA THR A 111 -37.69 -3.79 11.25
C THR A 111 -36.68 -2.78 10.72
N ALA A 112 -35.40 -3.01 10.97
CA ALA A 112 -34.31 -2.26 10.37
C ALA A 112 -33.76 -3.02 9.15
N GLY A 113 -33.42 -2.28 8.10
CA GLY A 113 -32.66 -2.79 6.96
C GLY A 113 -31.19 -3.05 7.27
#